data_AF-A0A8T6DH16-F1
#
_entry.id   AF-A0A8T6DH16-F1
#
_cell.length_a   1.000
_cell.length_b   1.000
_cell.length_c   1.000
_cell.angle_alpha   90.00
_cell.angle_beta   90.00
_cell.angle_gamma   90.00
#
_symmetry.space_group_name_H-M   'P 1'
#
loop_
_entity.id
_entity.type
_entity.pdbx_description
1 polymer ?
#
loop_
_entity_poly.entity_id
_entity_poly.type
_entity_poly.pdbx_seq_one_letter_code
_entity_poly.pdbx_strand_id
1 'polypeptide(L)'
;MNSQPTMPTALVQRIHDSDIMAVVSVAGAGTAAISWLLGVAGASRTVLEILVPYASSSLTEFVGREPQQFVSEDTSVAMAKSAYRRALHLREGGAPVVGIACTATIATDRTKRGDHRCHIAAWSASGVATYNLTFVKGIRDRAGEDAVASMLVLRALSCAAGFPFDKDLYLDAEECVESNGVQYADPIDALMAGHIGKAVVHPDGSMRADEPFHGGILSGSFNPLHEGHAAMVKTASDMLGKPVVYELSVANADKPPLEEGEVRRRVAQFTGAAPIVLTGVPVFYKKAELLLGCTFIIGVDTAVRLFDKKYYSNSETDMLLALQQIREHDCDFLVAGRVEGDTFRTLADVRIPDGFEPMFTAIPESAFRSDISSTEIRADGVSGSRNVSA
;
A
#
# COMPACT_ATOMS: atom_id res chain seq x y z
N MET A 1 -23.32 29.93 27.29
CA MET A 1 -22.02 29.25 27.29
C MET A 1 -22.19 28.03 26.40
N ASN A 2 -21.66 28.06 25.18
CA ASN A 2 -21.73 26.88 24.33
C ASN A 2 -20.81 25.82 24.95
N SER A 3 -21.40 24.68 25.31
CA SER A 3 -20.67 23.50 25.77
C SER A 3 -19.68 23.07 24.70
N GLN A 4 -18.39 23.00 25.04
CA GLN A 4 -17.35 22.49 24.16
C GLN A 4 -17.13 20.99 24.44
N PRO A 5 -16.73 20.20 23.44
CA PRO A 5 -16.37 18.80 23.66
C PRO A 5 -15.28 18.68 24.74
N THR A 6 -15.50 17.79 25.70
CA THR A 6 -14.50 17.37 26.67
C THR A 6 -13.97 15.98 26.31
N MET A 7 -12.89 15.54 26.95
CA MET A 7 -12.24 14.25 26.65
C MET A 7 -13.24 13.07 26.72
N PRO A 8 -13.54 12.40 25.60
CA PRO A 8 -14.55 11.35 25.55
C PRO A 8 -13.97 9.99 25.94
N THR A 9 -13.55 9.84 27.20
CA THR A 9 -12.78 8.69 27.70
C THR A 9 -13.35 7.33 27.31
N ALA A 10 -14.67 7.13 27.40
CA ALA A 10 -15.30 5.86 27.04
C ALA A 10 -15.21 5.54 25.53
N LEU A 11 -15.28 6.56 24.68
CA LEU A 11 -15.10 6.39 23.23
C LEU A 11 -13.65 6.03 22.92
N VAL A 12 -12.69 6.75 23.52
CA VAL A 12 -11.27 6.50 23.31
C VAL A 12 -10.88 5.11 23.81
N GLN A 13 -11.36 4.69 24.98
CA GLN A 13 -11.12 3.33 25.49
C GLN A 13 -11.66 2.28 24.51
N ARG A 14 -12.85 2.48 23.96
CA ARG A 14 -13.43 1.58 22.96
C ARG A 14 -12.60 1.51 21.67
N ILE A 15 -11.98 2.61 21.24
CA ILE A 15 -11.01 2.61 20.15
C ILE A 15 -9.76 1.79 20.52
N HIS A 16 -9.26 1.92 21.77
CA HIS A 16 -8.10 1.14 22.24
C HIS A 16 -8.38 -0.35 22.48
N ASP A 17 -9.64 -0.71 22.60
CA ASP A 17 -10.07 -2.10 22.77
C ASP A 17 -10.36 -2.79 21.43
N SER A 18 -10.35 -2.08 20.31
CA SER A 18 -10.40 -2.69 18.97
C SER A 18 -9.02 -3.16 18.51
N ASP A 19 -8.99 -3.87 17.39
CA ASP A 19 -7.79 -4.40 16.74
C ASP A 19 -7.13 -3.42 15.77
N ILE A 20 -7.70 -2.23 15.58
CA ILE A 20 -7.20 -1.27 14.61
C ILE A 20 -5.95 -0.56 15.12
N MET A 21 -4.96 -0.46 14.24
CA MET A 21 -3.80 0.39 14.44
C MET A 21 -3.89 1.62 13.51
N ALA A 22 -3.38 2.76 13.96
CA ALA A 22 -3.56 4.03 13.30
C ALA A 22 -2.28 4.87 13.33
N VAL A 23 -2.03 5.52 12.19
CA VAL A 23 -1.17 6.70 12.15
C VAL A 23 -2.09 7.91 11.99
N VAL A 24 -1.92 8.91 12.87
CA VAL A 24 -2.78 10.10 12.91
C VAL A 24 -1.96 11.33 12.54
N SER A 25 -2.36 12.06 11.51
CA SER A 25 -1.68 13.27 11.05
C SER A 25 -2.61 14.48 11.13
N VAL A 26 -2.24 15.53 11.86
CA VAL A 26 -3.10 16.72 12.02
C VAL A 26 -2.36 18.01 11.70
N ALA A 27 -3.03 18.95 11.05
CA ALA A 27 -2.50 20.27 10.73
C ALA A 27 -3.58 21.36 10.94
N GLY A 28 -3.23 22.41 11.68
CA GLY A 28 -4.10 23.57 11.94
C GLY A 28 -5.14 23.38 13.05
N ALA A 29 -5.76 22.20 13.15
CA ALA A 29 -6.68 21.76 14.22
C ALA A 29 -6.72 20.22 14.34
N GLY A 30 -7.49 19.69 15.29
CA GLY A 30 -7.57 18.26 15.62
C GLY A 30 -6.57 17.83 16.70
N THR A 31 -5.96 18.79 17.39
CA THR A 31 -4.86 18.52 18.34
C THR A 31 -5.36 17.97 19.67
N ALA A 32 -6.57 18.32 20.11
CA ALA A 32 -7.15 17.72 21.31
C ALA A 32 -7.34 16.21 21.15
N ALA A 33 -7.60 15.68 19.94
CA ALA A 33 -7.69 14.24 19.70
C ALA A 33 -6.39 13.51 20.03
N ILE A 34 -5.23 14.12 19.76
CA ILE A 34 -3.92 13.56 20.14
C ILE A 34 -3.84 13.42 21.65
N SER A 35 -4.15 14.50 22.37
CA SER A 35 -4.15 14.51 23.83
C SER A 35 -5.11 13.46 24.40
N TRP A 36 -6.31 13.35 23.83
CA TRP A 36 -7.32 12.37 24.28
C TRP A 36 -6.89 10.93 24.02
N LEU A 37 -6.36 10.62 22.84
CA LEU A 37 -5.86 9.29 22.49
C LEU A 37 -4.70 8.87 23.42
N LEU A 38 -3.74 9.76 23.66
CA LEU A 38 -2.58 9.45 24.50
C LEU A 38 -2.88 9.51 26.00
N GLY A 39 -3.96 10.19 26.40
CA GLY A 39 -4.37 10.33 27.79
C GLY A 39 -5.12 9.13 28.36
N VAL A 40 -5.59 8.20 27.51
CA VAL A 40 -6.26 6.96 27.95
C VAL A 40 -5.29 5.77 27.88
N ALA A 41 -5.32 4.92 28.90
CA ALA A 41 -4.50 3.71 28.92
C ALA A 41 -4.86 2.76 27.76
N GLY A 42 -3.83 2.19 27.12
CA GLY A 42 -3.99 1.32 25.96
C GLY A 42 -3.65 1.97 24.62
N ALA A 43 -3.25 3.24 24.61
CA ALA A 43 -2.87 3.97 23.40
C ALA A 43 -1.87 3.22 22.50
N SER A 44 -0.90 2.50 23.07
CA SER A 44 0.10 1.75 22.31
C SER A 44 -0.46 0.59 21.46
N ARG A 45 -1.69 0.14 21.72
CA ARG A 45 -2.35 -0.88 20.87
C ARG A 45 -2.93 -0.28 19.60
N THR A 46 -3.30 1.00 19.63
CA THR A 46 -3.92 1.69 18.50
C THR A 46 -2.95 2.62 17.81
N VAL A 47 -2.25 3.48 18.54
CA VAL A 47 -1.48 4.59 17.96
C VAL A 47 -0.07 4.11 17.62
N LEU A 48 0.21 3.95 16.32
CA LEU A 48 1.54 3.62 15.81
C LEU A 48 2.44 4.87 15.76
N GLU A 49 1.89 5.97 15.25
CA GLU A 49 2.61 7.23 15.10
C GLU A 49 1.62 8.39 15.04
N ILE A 50 2.04 9.55 15.53
CA ILE A 50 1.30 10.81 15.38
C ILE A 50 2.22 11.83 14.74
N LEU A 51 1.75 12.46 13.67
CA LEU A 51 2.48 13.53 12.96
C LEU A 51 1.70 14.84 13.02
N VAL A 52 2.44 15.94 13.15
CA VAL A 52 1.86 17.29 13.10
C VAL A 52 2.62 18.11 12.05
N PRO A 53 2.41 17.84 10.73
CA PRO A 53 3.13 18.53 9.66
C PRO A 53 2.60 19.96 9.49
N TYR A 54 2.97 20.84 10.41
CA TYR A 54 2.36 22.17 10.55
C TYR A 54 2.87 23.19 9.54
N ALA A 55 4.17 23.16 9.22
CA ALA A 55 4.75 24.00 8.19
C ALA A 55 4.38 23.50 6.80
N SER A 56 4.16 24.41 5.85
CA SER A 56 3.86 24.04 4.45
C SER A 56 4.91 23.10 3.84
N SER A 57 6.20 23.34 4.11
CA SER A 57 7.27 22.44 3.66
C SER A 57 7.17 21.05 4.27
N SER A 58 6.87 20.95 5.57
CA SER A 58 6.69 19.67 6.26
C SER A 58 5.49 18.89 5.74
N LEU A 59 4.38 19.57 5.45
CA LEU A 59 3.20 18.93 4.86
C LEU A 59 3.47 18.48 3.43
N THR A 60 4.13 19.31 2.62
CA THR A 60 4.56 18.94 1.26
C THR A 60 5.47 17.73 1.25
N GLU A 61 6.43 17.65 2.17
CA GLU A 61 7.33 16.50 2.34
C GLU A 61 6.55 15.24 2.74
N PHE A 62 5.66 15.34 3.75
CA PHE A 62 4.85 14.21 4.23
C PHE A 62 3.89 13.66 3.17
N VAL A 63 3.30 14.55 2.36
CA VAL A 63 2.40 14.17 1.26
C VAL A 63 3.17 13.74 0.00
N GLY A 64 4.44 14.14 -0.13
CA GLY A 64 5.31 13.87 -1.28
C GLY A 64 5.04 14.78 -2.50
N ARG A 65 4.17 15.78 -2.36
CA ARG A 65 3.88 16.81 -3.38
C ARG A 65 3.29 18.06 -2.73
N GLU A 66 3.45 19.19 -3.39
CA GLU A 66 2.83 20.44 -2.95
C GLU A 66 1.32 20.41 -3.21
N PRO A 67 0.47 20.57 -2.18
CA PRO A 67 -0.97 20.64 -2.38
C PRO A 67 -1.39 21.95 -3.03
N GLN A 68 -2.42 21.92 -3.89
CA GLN A 68 -3.02 23.14 -4.44
C GLN A 68 -3.59 24.06 -3.34
N GLN A 69 -4.15 23.45 -2.29
CA GLN A 69 -4.63 24.15 -1.10
C GLN A 69 -4.27 23.31 0.14
N PHE A 70 -3.58 23.91 1.11
CA PHE A 70 -3.22 23.20 2.34
C PHE A 70 -4.42 22.80 3.20
N VAL A 71 -5.57 23.47 3.06
CA VAL A 71 -6.81 23.15 3.76
C VAL A 71 -7.94 22.88 2.75
N SER A 72 -8.06 21.61 2.39
CA SER A 72 -9.07 21.05 1.49
C SER A 72 -9.29 19.57 1.78
N GLU A 73 -10.39 19.01 1.24
CA GLU A 73 -10.65 17.57 1.27
C GLU A 73 -9.52 16.78 0.60
N ASP A 74 -9.11 17.15 -0.61
CA ASP A 74 -8.01 16.49 -1.34
C ASP A 74 -6.71 16.40 -0.52
N THR A 75 -6.38 17.46 0.23
CA THR A 75 -5.18 17.46 1.08
C THR A 75 -5.35 16.54 2.28
N SER A 76 -6.52 16.52 2.91
CA SER A 76 -6.80 15.56 3.98
C SER A 76 -6.71 14.11 3.49
N VAL A 77 -7.23 13.81 2.29
CA VAL A 77 -7.16 12.48 1.67
C VAL A 77 -5.71 12.08 1.37
N ALA A 78 -4.92 13.00 0.82
CA ALA A 78 -3.50 12.75 0.52
C ALA A 78 -2.68 12.51 1.81
N MET A 79 -2.93 13.29 2.86
CA MET A 79 -2.34 13.08 4.18
C MET A 79 -2.75 11.73 4.78
N ALA A 80 -4.02 11.34 4.68
CA ALA A 80 -4.52 10.06 5.19
C ALA A 80 -3.89 8.88 4.43
N LYS A 81 -3.70 9.00 3.11
CA LYS A 81 -2.98 8.00 2.31
C LYS A 81 -1.52 7.85 2.74
N SER A 82 -0.81 8.96 2.98
CA SER A 82 0.57 8.93 3.53
C SER A 82 0.61 8.30 4.92
N ALA A 83 -0.33 8.66 5.79
CA ALA A 83 -0.47 8.06 7.11
C ALA A 83 -0.74 6.54 7.02
N TYR A 84 -1.60 6.10 6.10
CA TYR A 84 -1.90 4.68 5.89
C TYR A 84 -0.67 3.89 5.43
N ARG A 85 0.09 4.42 4.46
CA ARG A 85 1.37 3.82 4.03
C ARG A 85 2.37 3.72 5.17
N ARG A 86 2.44 4.76 6.00
CA ARG A 86 3.30 4.77 7.19
C ARG A 86 2.84 3.72 8.21
N ALA A 87 1.53 3.58 8.42
CA ALA A 87 0.96 2.54 9.27
C ALA A 87 1.28 1.12 8.76
N LEU A 88 1.22 0.89 7.45
CA LEU A 88 1.61 -0.39 6.85
C LEU A 88 3.07 -0.75 7.10
N HIS A 89 3.97 0.23 7.15
CA HIS A 89 5.39 0.03 7.44
C HIS A 89 5.66 -0.19 8.94
N LEU A 90 4.91 0.48 9.82
CA LEU A 90 5.10 0.43 11.27
C LEU A 90 4.37 -0.73 11.95
N ARG A 91 3.31 -1.27 11.35
CA ARG A 91 2.52 -2.34 11.98
C ARG A 91 3.34 -3.60 12.16
N GLU A 92 3.07 -4.29 13.25
CA GLU A 92 3.55 -5.66 13.44
C GLU A 92 2.49 -6.65 12.93
N GLY A 93 2.91 -7.56 12.05
CA GLY A 93 2.04 -8.62 11.52
C GLY A 93 0.90 -8.11 10.62
N GLY A 94 -0.24 -8.81 10.66
CA GLY A 94 -1.38 -8.60 9.76
C GLY A 94 -2.51 -7.73 10.33
N ALA A 95 -2.28 -6.97 11.40
CA ALA A 95 -3.31 -6.15 12.03
C ALA A 95 -3.91 -5.12 11.04
N PRO A 96 -5.22 -4.84 11.12
CA PRO A 96 -5.85 -3.82 10.30
C PRO A 96 -5.29 -2.44 10.64
N VAL A 97 -5.01 -1.64 9.61
CA VAL A 97 -4.49 -0.29 9.79
C VAL A 97 -5.34 0.76 9.12
N VAL A 98 -5.31 1.98 9.67
CA VAL A 98 -5.92 3.17 9.10
C VAL A 98 -4.97 4.37 9.17
N GLY A 99 -4.89 5.13 8.08
CA GLY A 99 -4.33 6.47 8.10
C GLY A 99 -5.42 7.48 8.37
N ILE A 100 -5.28 8.28 9.42
CA ILE A 100 -6.23 9.36 9.74
C ILE A 100 -5.53 10.68 9.51
N ALA A 101 -6.23 11.62 8.87
CA ALA A 101 -5.73 12.96 8.69
C ALA A 101 -6.75 14.04 9.01
N CYS A 102 -6.28 15.18 9.53
CA CYS A 102 -7.04 16.40 9.64
C CYS A 102 -6.21 17.57 9.09
N THR A 103 -6.80 18.39 8.22
CA THR A 103 -6.29 19.72 7.92
C THR A 103 -7.38 20.76 8.14
N ALA A 104 -7.04 21.87 8.79
CA ALA A 104 -8.02 22.85 9.18
C ALA A 104 -7.49 24.28 9.19
N THR A 105 -8.41 25.22 8.98
CA THR A 105 -8.22 26.63 9.26
C THR A 105 -9.28 27.05 10.26
N ILE A 106 -8.87 27.26 11.51
CA ILE A 106 -9.75 27.67 12.61
C ILE A 106 -9.43 29.10 13.07
N ALA A 107 -10.15 29.57 14.08
CA ALA A 107 -9.98 30.86 14.73
C ALA A 107 -8.52 31.09 15.14
N THR A 108 -8.07 32.34 14.98
CA THR A 108 -6.70 32.78 15.26
C THR A 108 -6.74 34.22 15.80
N ASP A 109 -5.61 34.69 16.30
CA ASP A 109 -5.31 36.05 16.74
C ASP A 109 -5.54 37.18 15.71
N ARG A 110 -5.81 36.85 14.44
CA ARG A 110 -6.14 37.77 13.36
C ARG A 110 -7.45 37.42 12.66
N THR A 111 -8.20 38.44 12.23
CA THR A 111 -9.44 38.24 11.46
C THR A 111 -9.14 37.65 10.08
N LYS A 112 -9.67 36.46 9.79
CA LYS A 112 -9.57 35.81 8.47
C LYS A 112 -10.78 36.16 7.60
N ARG A 113 -10.51 36.53 6.34
CA ARG A 113 -11.56 36.74 5.32
C ARG A 113 -12.25 35.43 4.93
N GLY A 114 -11.49 34.36 4.69
CA GLY A 114 -12.03 33.04 4.34
C GLY A 114 -12.65 32.30 5.52
N ASP A 115 -13.50 31.30 5.23
CA ASP A 115 -14.24 30.55 6.25
C ASP A 115 -13.33 29.76 7.19
N HIS A 116 -13.85 29.51 8.40
CA HIS A 116 -13.25 28.52 9.28
C HIS A 116 -13.76 27.15 8.85
N ARG A 117 -12.87 26.19 8.65
CA ARG A 117 -13.24 24.85 8.19
C ARG A 117 -12.22 23.80 8.57
N CYS A 118 -12.66 22.56 8.64
CA CYS A 118 -11.80 21.40 8.78
C CYS A 118 -12.21 20.28 7.80
N HIS A 119 -11.21 19.54 7.35
CA HIS A 119 -11.34 18.38 6.49
C HIS A 119 -10.63 17.22 7.16
N ILE A 120 -11.38 16.14 7.41
CA ILE A 120 -10.86 14.91 8.01
C ILE A 120 -10.99 13.80 6.98
N ALA A 121 -9.97 12.96 6.86
CA ALA A 121 -10.02 11.76 6.03
C ALA A 121 -9.54 10.53 6.82
N ALA A 122 -10.16 9.39 6.53
CA ALA A 122 -9.73 8.06 6.97
C ALA A 122 -9.45 7.20 5.74
N TRP A 123 -8.23 6.69 5.62
CA TRP A 123 -7.80 5.79 4.56
C TRP A 123 -7.52 4.41 5.14
N SER A 124 -8.27 3.39 4.71
CA SER A 124 -8.06 1.99 5.08
C SER A 124 -7.82 1.14 3.84
N ALA A 125 -7.56 -0.16 4.02
CA ALA A 125 -7.45 -1.11 2.92
C ALA A 125 -8.71 -1.19 2.02
N SER A 126 -9.90 -0.96 2.60
CA SER A 126 -11.19 -1.18 1.93
C SER A 126 -11.80 0.08 1.35
N GLY A 127 -11.23 1.26 1.62
CA GLY A 127 -11.79 2.50 1.12
C GLY A 127 -11.21 3.76 1.76
N VAL A 128 -11.83 4.87 1.41
CA VAL A 128 -11.57 6.20 1.98
C VAL A 128 -12.89 6.83 2.40
N ALA A 129 -12.91 7.46 3.57
CA ALA A 129 -14.03 8.26 4.05
C ALA A 129 -13.56 9.66 4.41
N THR A 130 -14.36 10.68 4.10
CA THR A 130 -14.07 12.08 4.40
C THR A 130 -15.20 12.70 5.23
N TYR A 131 -14.83 13.65 6.09
CA TYR A 131 -15.74 14.42 6.92
C TYR A 131 -15.33 15.89 6.85
N ASN A 132 -16.17 16.71 6.23
CA ASN A 132 -15.92 18.13 6.01
C ASN A 132 -16.89 18.97 6.83
N LEU A 133 -16.37 20.01 7.47
CA LEU A 133 -17.18 20.94 8.26
C LEU A 133 -16.69 22.37 8.04
N THR A 134 -17.63 23.26 7.74
CA THR A 134 -17.44 24.71 7.78
C THR A 134 -18.05 25.24 9.07
N PHE A 135 -17.26 25.95 9.87
CA PHE A 135 -17.68 26.50 11.15
C PHE A 135 -18.35 27.86 10.98
N VAL A 136 -19.38 28.11 11.78
CA VAL A 136 -19.95 29.45 11.89
C VAL A 136 -19.05 30.30 12.78
N LYS A 137 -18.54 31.41 12.23
CA LYS A 137 -17.57 32.26 12.91
C LYS A 137 -18.17 32.98 14.12
N GLY A 138 -17.39 33.09 15.19
CA GLY A 138 -17.74 33.85 16.39
C GLY A 138 -18.59 33.09 17.40
N ILE A 139 -19.01 31.86 17.08
CA ILE A 139 -19.73 30.97 18.02
C ILE A 139 -18.77 30.32 19.01
N ARG A 140 -17.61 29.86 18.52
CA ARG A 140 -16.58 29.21 19.33
C ARG A 140 -15.27 29.97 19.23
N ASP A 141 -14.46 29.85 20.28
CA ASP A 141 -13.06 30.23 20.25
C ASP A 141 -12.23 29.14 19.55
N ARG A 142 -10.91 29.39 19.42
CA ARG A 142 -9.98 28.45 18.80
C ARG A 142 -10.01 27.07 19.45
N ALA A 143 -10.09 27.01 20.78
CA ALA A 143 -10.14 25.75 21.52
C ALA A 143 -11.42 24.97 21.23
N GLY A 144 -12.57 25.66 21.16
CA GLY A 144 -13.84 25.05 20.80
C GLY A 144 -13.87 24.50 19.39
N GLU A 145 -13.35 25.23 18.40
CA GLU A 145 -13.24 24.72 17.02
C GLU A 145 -12.28 23.52 16.91
N ASP A 146 -11.14 23.54 17.62
CA ASP A 146 -10.21 22.40 17.69
C ASP A 146 -10.85 21.16 18.34
N ALA A 147 -11.65 21.35 19.39
CA ALA A 147 -12.34 20.27 20.07
C ALA A 147 -13.38 19.58 19.16
N VAL A 148 -14.13 20.35 18.35
CA VAL A 148 -15.07 19.78 17.37
C VAL A 148 -14.31 19.01 16.27
N ALA A 149 -13.25 19.61 15.71
CA ALA A 149 -12.39 18.92 14.74
C ALA A 149 -11.79 17.63 15.31
N SER A 150 -11.39 17.65 16.59
CA SER A 150 -10.87 16.49 17.31
C SER A 150 -11.92 15.38 17.51
N MET A 151 -13.18 15.74 17.77
CA MET A 151 -14.27 14.78 17.80
C MET A 151 -14.52 14.14 16.42
N LEU A 152 -14.35 14.89 15.33
CA LEU A 152 -14.41 14.35 13.98
C LEU A 152 -13.25 13.39 13.66
N VAL A 153 -12.05 13.65 14.18
CA VAL A 153 -10.92 12.70 14.12
C VAL A 153 -11.28 11.40 14.84
N LEU A 154 -11.87 11.47 16.04
CA LEU A 154 -12.34 10.28 16.76
C LEU A 154 -13.50 9.58 16.06
N ARG A 155 -14.41 10.32 15.41
CA ARG A 155 -15.46 9.76 14.54
C ARG A 155 -14.84 8.94 13.42
N ALA A 156 -13.87 9.51 12.70
CA ALA A 156 -13.17 8.83 11.62
C ALA A 156 -12.50 7.53 12.11
N LEU A 157 -11.82 7.57 13.27
CA LEU A 157 -11.24 6.38 13.91
C LEU A 157 -12.28 5.33 14.29
N SER A 158 -13.38 5.72 14.94
CA SER A 158 -14.43 4.78 15.35
C SER A 158 -15.09 4.08 14.18
N CYS A 159 -15.40 4.83 13.11
CA CYS A 159 -15.94 4.27 11.87
C CYS A 159 -14.95 3.28 11.24
N ALA A 160 -13.66 3.63 11.18
CA ALA A 160 -12.62 2.74 10.67
C ALA A 160 -12.46 1.48 11.53
N ALA A 161 -12.63 1.59 12.85
CA ALA A 161 -12.65 0.48 13.80
C ALA A 161 -13.93 -0.38 13.71
N GLY A 162 -14.85 -0.07 12.80
CA GLY A 162 -16.03 -0.88 12.52
C GLY A 162 -17.21 -0.66 13.48
N PHE A 163 -17.27 0.47 14.19
CA PHE A 163 -18.39 0.77 15.07
C PHE A 163 -18.93 2.21 14.93
N PRO A 164 -20.23 2.44 15.19
CA PRO A 164 -20.84 3.75 14.99
C PRO A 164 -20.33 4.76 16.02
N PHE A 165 -20.18 6.00 15.56
CA PHE A 165 -19.94 7.16 16.41
C PHE A 165 -21.26 7.67 17.00
N ASP A 166 -21.36 7.70 18.33
CA ASP A 166 -22.59 7.96 19.08
C ASP A 166 -22.51 9.20 19.99
N LYS A 167 -21.55 10.08 19.73
CA LYS A 167 -21.32 11.29 20.54
C LYS A 167 -21.85 12.53 19.85
N ASP A 168 -22.29 13.49 20.66
CA ASP A 168 -22.59 14.82 20.18
C ASP A 168 -21.29 15.50 19.74
N LEU A 169 -21.33 16.09 18.54
CA LEU A 169 -20.26 16.91 17.99
C LEU A 169 -20.33 18.35 18.47
N TYR A 170 -21.40 18.72 19.20
CA TYR A 170 -21.67 20.06 19.70
C TYR A 170 -21.76 21.08 18.57
N LEU A 171 -22.33 20.69 17.42
CA LEU A 171 -22.50 21.54 16.25
C LEU A 171 -23.54 22.64 16.51
N ASP A 172 -23.34 23.79 15.88
CA ASP A 172 -24.38 24.80 15.78
C ASP A 172 -25.49 24.31 14.82
N ALA A 173 -26.70 24.88 14.91
CA ALA A 173 -27.82 24.50 14.06
C ALA A 173 -27.56 24.76 12.56
N GLU A 174 -26.68 25.71 12.22
CA GLU A 174 -26.27 25.99 10.85
C GLU A 174 -25.06 25.16 10.38
N GLU A 175 -24.41 24.42 11.28
CA GLU A 175 -23.25 23.59 10.97
C GLU A 175 -23.66 22.18 10.56
N CYS A 176 -23.14 21.72 9.42
CA CYS A 176 -23.38 20.37 8.91
C CYS A 176 -22.07 19.70 8.55
N VAL A 177 -21.94 18.41 8.89
CA VAL A 177 -20.80 17.58 8.50
C VAL A 177 -21.15 16.86 7.21
N GLU A 178 -20.52 17.28 6.11
CA GLU A 178 -20.61 16.58 4.84
C GLU A 178 -19.72 15.34 4.89
N SER A 179 -20.30 14.17 4.63
CA SER A 179 -19.59 12.89 4.66
C SER A 179 -19.60 12.27 3.27
N ASN A 180 -18.41 11.98 2.72
CA ASN A 180 -18.25 11.28 1.45
C ASN A 180 -17.34 10.07 1.63
N GLY A 181 -17.30 9.20 0.62
CA GLY A 181 -16.36 8.09 0.64
C GLY A 181 -16.50 7.15 -0.54
N VAL A 182 -15.50 6.29 -0.68
CA VAL A 182 -15.46 5.19 -1.63
C VAL A 182 -15.16 3.92 -0.84
N GLN A 183 -15.92 2.86 -1.12
CA GLN A 183 -15.70 1.54 -0.55
C GLN A 183 -15.59 0.53 -1.69
N TYR A 184 -14.56 -0.30 -1.63
CA TYR A 184 -14.28 -1.34 -2.62
C TYR A 184 -14.87 -2.67 -2.20
N ALA A 185 -15.29 -3.47 -3.16
CA ALA A 185 -15.93 -4.76 -2.90
C ALA A 185 -14.95 -5.80 -2.36
N ASP A 186 -13.72 -5.81 -2.90
CA ASP A 186 -12.65 -6.71 -2.50
C ASP A 186 -11.25 -6.08 -2.75
N PRO A 187 -10.15 -6.72 -2.27
CA PRO A 187 -8.80 -6.19 -2.48
C PRO A 187 -8.35 -6.13 -3.96
N ILE A 188 -8.91 -6.94 -4.86
CA ILE A 188 -8.57 -6.85 -6.29
C ILE A 188 -9.16 -5.56 -6.86
N ASP A 189 -10.42 -5.27 -6.58
CA ASP A 189 -11.09 -4.03 -6.98
C ASP A 189 -10.34 -2.79 -6.43
N ALA A 190 -9.99 -2.81 -5.14
CA ALA A 190 -9.18 -1.76 -4.53
C ALA A 190 -7.80 -1.58 -5.20
N LEU A 191 -7.13 -2.68 -5.57
CA LEU A 191 -5.85 -2.63 -6.27
C LEU A 191 -5.99 -2.06 -7.68
N MET A 192 -7.01 -2.50 -8.42
CA MET A 192 -7.32 -2.03 -9.78
C MET A 192 -7.61 -0.53 -9.80
N ALA A 193 -8.24 0.01 -8.75
CA ALA A 193 -8.47 1.43 -8.56
C ALA A 193 -7.24 2.24 -8.08
N GLY A 194 -6.10 1.59 -7.82
CA GLY A 194 -4.89 2.24 -7.26
C GLY A 194 -5.04 2.70 -5.80
N HIS A 195 -5.99 2.12 -5.08
CA HIS A 195 -6.28 2.42 -3.67
C HIS A 195 -5.23 1.81 -2.75
N ILE A 196 -4.91 0.53 -2.96
CA ILE A 196 -3.88 -0.22 -2.24
C ILE A 196 -2.68 -0.52 -3.15
N GLY A 197 -1.54 -0.88 -2.55
CA GLY A 197 -0.32 -1.18 -3.31
C GLY A 197 -0.26 -2.62 -3.79
N LYS A 198 -0.76 -3.55 -2.98
CA LYS A 198 -0.79 -4.99 -3.28
C LYS A 198 -1.99 -5.70 -2.68
N ALA A 199 -2.38 -6.83 -3.28
CA ALA A 199 -3.37 -7.75 -2.75
C ALA A 199 -2.80 -9.18 -2.75
N VAL A 200 -2.97 -9.93 -1.67
CA VAL A 200 -2.61 -11.34 -1.60
C VAL A 200 -3.88 -12.16 -1.70
N VAL A 201 -3.90 -13.11 -2.63
CA VAL A 201 -4.98 -14.10 -2.76
C VAL A 201 -4.43 -15.44 -2.29
N HIS A 202 -5.02 -15.97 -1.22
CA HIS A 202 -4.62 -17.23 -0.62
C HIS A 202 -5.27 -18.43 -1.32
N PRO A 203 -4.72 -19.66 -1.17
CA PRO A 203 -5.27 -20.86 -1.80
C PRO A 203 -6.73 -21.15 -1.42
N ASP A 204 -7.18 -20.72 -0.24
CA ASP A 204 -8.55 -20.86 0.24
C ASP A 204 -9.54 -19.84 -0.37
N GLY A 205 -9.04 -18.94 -1.22
CA GLY A 205 -9.80 -17.87 -1.85
C GLY A 205 -9.93 -16.60 -1.01
N SER A 206 -9.42 -16.59 0.23
CA SER A 206 -9.37 -15.38 1.04
C SER A 206 -8.41 -14.36 0.45
N MET A 207 -8.75 -13.08 0.57
CA MET A 207 -7.97 -11.98 0.03
C MET A 207 -7.56 -11.02 1.15
N ARG A 208 -6.30 -10.59 1.13
CA ARG A 208 -5.75 -9.64 2.10
C ARG A 208 -5.08 -8.48 1.37
N ALA A 209 -5.48 -7.27 1.73
CA ALA A 209 -4.87 -6.05 1.21
C ALA A 209 -3.56 -5.73 1.95
N ASP A 210 -2.54 -5.33 1.19
CA ASP A 210 -1.23 -4.88 1.66
C ASP A 210 -0.55 -5.83 2.66
N GLU A 211 -0.90 -7.12 2.67
CA GLU A 211 -0.35 -8.11 3.60
C GLU A 211 1.18 -8.20 3.46
N PRO A 212 1.94 -8.12 4.57
CA PRO A 212 3.39 -8.27 4.51
C PRO A 212 3.77 -9.68 4.07
N PHE A 213 4.86 -9.79 3.32
CA PHE A 213 5.42 -11.07 2.91
C PHE A 213 6.94 -11.02 3.00
N HIS A 214 7.54 -12.11 3.43
CA HIS A 214 8.99 -12.28 3.49
C HIS A 214 9.34 -13.62 2.86
N GLY A 215 10.24 -13.60 1.88
CA GLY A 215 10.62 -14.81 1.13
C GLY A 215 10.99 -14.47 -0.31
N GLY A 216 10.78 -15.44 -1.19
CA GLY A 216 10.97 -15.24 -2.62
C GLY A 216 9.68 -14.91 -3.37
N ILE A 217 9.80 -14.11 -4.42
CA ILE A 217 8.69 -13.68 -5.28
C ILE A 217 9.00 -14.08 -6.72
N LEU A 218 8.29 -15.07 -7.25
CA LEU A 218 8.35 -15.40 -8.67
C LEU A 218 7.42 -14.45 -9.44
N SER A 219 7.99 -13.45 -10.10
CA SER A 219 7.23 -12.51 -10.93
C SER A 219 6.95 -13.10 -12.31
N GLY A 220 5.68 -13.17 -12.72
CA GLY A 220 5.31 -13.77 -13.99
C GLY A 220 3.94 -13.35 -14.51
N SER A 221 3.71 -13.61 -15.80
CA SER A 221 2.41 -13.35 -16.43
C SER A 221 1.40 -14.48 -16.24
N PHE A 222 1.89 -15.70 -15.95
CA PHE A 222 1.13 -16.93 -15.69
C PHE A 222 -0.07 -17.16 -16.61
N ASN A 223 0.17 -17.05 -17.92
CA ASN A 223 -0.86 -17.17 -18.94
C ASN A 223 -0.46 -18.21 -20.00
N PRO A 224 -0.61 -19.52 -19.74
CA PRO A 224 -1.12 -20.13 -18.50
C PRO A 224 -0.04 -20.46 -17.46
N LEU A 225 -0.46 -20.79 -16.24
CA LEU A 225 0.38 -21.47 -15.24
C LEU A 225 0.73 -22.89 -15.73
N HIS A 226 1.94 -23.37 -15.42
CA HIS A 226 2.42 -24.69 -15.85
C HIS A 226 3.54 -25.22 -14.94
N GLU A 227 3.92 -26.48 -15.13
CA GLU A 227 4.88 -27.21 -14.28
C GLU A 227 6.27 -26.54 -14.17
N GLY A 228 6.77 -25.91 -15.25
CA GLY A 228 8.01 -25.14 -15.18
C GLY A 228 7.99 -24.02 -14.13
N HIS A 229 6.84 -23.36 -13.91
CA HIS A 229 6.71 -22.35 -12.86
C HIS A 229 6.73 -22.97 -11.46
N ALA A 230 6.07 -24.12 -11.26
CA ALA A 230 6.05 -24.83 -9.98
C ALA A 230 7.44 -25.38 -9.60
N ALA A 231 8.14 -25.95 -10.58
CA ALA A 231 9.53 -26.38 -10.41
C ALA A 231 10.44 -25.20 -10.03
N MET A 232 10.25 -24.03 -10.66
CA MET A 232 11.05 -22.83 -10.33
C MET A 232 10.78 -22.33 -8.92
N VAL A 233 9.52 -22.29 -8.49
CA VAL A 233 9.14 -21.93 -7.10
C VAL A 233 9.79 -22.89 -6.11
N LYS A 234 9.73 -24.20 -6.36
CA LYS A 234 10.34 -25.20 -5.50
C LYS A 234 11.85 -25.04 -5.41
N THR A 235 12.54 -25.00 -6.55
CA THR A 235 14.01 -24.83 -6.57
C THR A 235 14.43 -23.54 -5.87
N ALA A 236 13.74 -22.43 -6.13
CA ALA A 236 14.04 -21.17 -5.46
C ALA A 236 13.79 -21.24 -3.94
N SER A 237 12.71 -21.89 -3.52
CA SER A 237 12.40 -22.09 -2.10
C SER A 237 13.49 -22.90 -1.39
N ASP A 238 13.97 -23.96 -2.03
CA ASP A 238 15.05 -24.81 -1.51
C ASP A 238 16.37 -24.02 -1.39
N MET A 239 16.69 -23.20 -2.39
CA MET A 239 17.90 -22.36 -2.39
C MET A 239 17.86 -21.24 -1.34
N LEU A 240 16.70 -20.63 -1.14
CA LEU A 240 16.53 -19.51 -0.21
C LEU A 240 16.29 -19.98 1.24
N GLY A 241 15.86 -21.23 1.44
CA GLY A 241 15.40 -21.72 2.75
C GLY A 241 14.18 -20.95 3.26
N LYS A 242 13.40 -20.34 2.36
CA LYS A 242 12.26 -19.46 2.63
C LYS A 242 11.13 -19.77 1.65
N PRO A 243 9.86 -19.53 2.02
CA PRO A 243 8.75 -19.72 1.10
C PRO A 243 8.90 -18.84 -0.14
N VAL A 244 8.47 -19.36 -1.29
CA VAL A 244 8.39 -18.62 -2.55
C VAL A 244 6.95 -18.59 -3.01
N VAL A 245 6.46 -17.40 -3.37
CA VAL A 245 5.09 -17.21 -3.86
C VAL A 245 5.10 -16.58 -5.24
N TYR A 246 3.98 -16.67 -5.94
CA TYR A 246 3.81 -16.10 -7.26
C TYR A 246 3.46 -14.61 -7.16
N GLU A 247 3.87 -13.83 -8.14
CA GLU A 247 3.45 -12.43 -8.28
C GLU A 247 3.03 -12.10 -9.70
N LEU A 248 1.85 -11.48 -9.81
CA LEU A 248 1.30 -10.94 -11.04
C LEU A 248 1.10 -9.43 -10.89
N SER A 249 1.77 -8.65 -11.73
CA SER A 249 1.50 -7.22 -11.84
C SER A 249 0.27 -6.98 -12.72
N VAL A 250 -0.70 -6.22 -12.21
CA VAL A 250 -1.89 -5.80 -12.99
C VAL A 250 -1.56 -4.67 -13.97
N ALA A 251 -0.48 -3.92 -13.70
CA ALA A 251 0.12 -2.98 -14.65
C ALA A 251 1.20 -3.68 -15.50
N ASN A 252 1.50 -3.15 -16.68
CA ASN A 252 2.57 -3.67 -17.52
C ASN A 252 3.45 -2.52 -18.05
N ALA A 253 4.76 -2.76 -18.18
CA ALA A 253 5.71 -1.75 -18.65
C ALA A 253 5.65 -1.54 -20.18
N ASP A 254 5.33 -2.60 -20.94
CA ASP A 254 5.35 -2.59 -22.40
C ASP A 254 3.94 -2.72 -23.02
N LYS A 255 2.91 -2.95 -22.20
CA LYS A 255 1.53 -3.23 -22.63
C LYS A 255 0.53 -2.41 -21.81
N PRO A 256 -0.71 -2.27 -22.28
CA PRO A 256 -1.79 -1.75 -21.43
C PRO A 256 -1.93 -2.54 -20.12
N PRO A 257 -2.41 -1.91 -19.04
CA PRO A 257 -2.82 -2.63 -17.83
C PRO A 257 -3.81 -3.75 -18.14
N LEU A 258 -3.80 -4.79 -17.33
CA LEU A 258 -4.75 -5.90 -17.44
C LEU A 258 -6.15 -5.44 -17.04
N GLU A 259 -7.14 -5.85 -17.80
CA GLU A 259 -8.55 -5.70 -17.41
C GLU A 259 -8.87 -6.60 -16.21
N GLU A 260 -9.81 -6.19 -15.37
CA GLU A 260 -10.16 -6.90 -14.13
C GLU A 260 -10.54 -8.37 -14.39
N GLY A 261 -11.33 -8.64 -15.44
CA GLY A 261 -11.73 -9.99 -15.81
C GLY A 261 -10.53 -10.89 -16.17
N GLU A 262 -9.48 -10.32 -16.77
CA GLU A 262 -8.26 -11.04 -17.09
C GLU A 262 -7.41 -11.29 -15.85
N VAL A 263 -7.33 -10.34 -14.92
CA VAL A 263 -6.68 -10.52 -13.62
C VAL A 263 -7.34 -11.68 -12.87
N ARG A 264 -8.66 -11.64 -12.70
CA ARG A 264 -9.41 -12.69 -11.99
C ARG A 264 -9.28 -14.05 -12.66
N ARG A 265 -9.31 -14.13 -14.00
CA ARG A 265 -9.08 -15.37 -14.75
C ARG A 265 -7.71 -15.98 -14.45
N ARG A 266 -6.66 -15.15 -14.41
CA ARG A 266 -5.29 -15.64 -14.13
C ARG A 266 -5.12 -16.07 -12.68
N VAL A 267 -5.68 -15.31 -11.74
CA VAL A 267 -5.69 -15.62 -10.30
C VAL A 267 -6.40 -16.94 -10.01
N ALA A 268 -7.50 -17.24 -10.71
CA ALA A 268 -8.27 -18.46 -10.49
C ALA A 268 -7.47 -19.77 -10.70
N GLN A 269 -6.36 -19.72 -11.44
CA GLN A 269 -5.44 -20.86 -11.62
C GLN A 269 -4.70 -21.25 -10.33
N PHE A 270 -4.64 -20.36 -9.34
CA PHE A 270 -3.89 -20.55 -8.09
C PHE A 270 -4.76 -21.06 -6.93
N THR A 271 -6.09 -21.04 -7.09
CA THR A 271 -7.05 -21.54 -6.09
C THR A 271 -6.75 -22.99 -5.73
N GLY A 272 -6.62 -23.27 -4.44
CA GLY A 272 -6.30 -24.60 -3.91
C GLY A 272 -4.85 -25.07 -4.10
N ALA A 273 -4.00 -24.27 -4.76
CA ALA A 273 -2.63 -24.64 -5.09
C ALA A 273 -1.58 -23.80 -4.34
N ALA A 274 -1.61 -22.48 -4.51
CA ALA A 274 -0.58 -21.59 -3.95
C ALA A 274 -1.10 -20.16 -3.78
N PRO A 275 -0.54 -19.37 -2.84
CA PRO A 275 -0.85 -17.95 -2.76
C PRO A 275 -0.26 -17.20 -3.96
N ILE A 276 -0.94 -16.12 -4.37
CA ILE A 276 -0.47 -15.18 -5.38
C ILE A 276 -0.57 -13.75 -4.86
N VAL A 277 0.52 -13.00 -5.04
CA VAL A 277 0.59 -11.56 -4.79
C VAL A 277 0.24 -10.82 -6.08
N LEU A 278 -0.67 -9.88 -5.98
CA LEU A 278 -0.99 -8.94 -7.05
C LEU A 278 -0.36 -7.60 -6.72
N THR A 279 0.33 -6.99 -7.68
CA THR A 279 0.91 -5.65 -7.52
C THR A 279 0.40 -4.68 -8.57
N GLY A 280 0.33 -3.40 -8.21
CA GLY A 280 -0.10 -2.31 -9.09
C GLY A 280 1.01 -1.72 -9.96
N VAL A 281 2.23 -2.26 -9.91
CA VAL A 281 3.44 -1.60 -10.46
C VAL A 281 4.28 -2.55 -11.33
N PRO A 282 4.73 -2.09 -12.52
CA PRO A 282 5.33 -2.98 -13.50
C PRO A 282 6.85 -3.17 -13.38
N VAL A 283 7.54 -2.33 -12.60
CA VAL A 283 9.01 -2.25 -12.52
C VAL A 283 9.51 -2.62 -11.12
N PHE A 284 10.68 -3.30 -11.05
CA PHE A 284 11.15 -3.92 -9.81
C PHE A 284 11.51 -2.94 -8.69
N TYR A 285 12.03 -1.74 -8.99
CA TYR A 285 12.30 -0.75 -7.93
C TYR A 285 11.02 -0.31 -7.20
N LYS A 286 9.90 -0.16 -7.93
CA LYS A 286 8.58 0.08 -7.32
C LYS A 286 8.02 -1.15 -6.62
N LYS A 287 8.31 -2.36 -7.12
CA LYS A 287 7.92 -3.60 -6.43
C LYS A 287 8.67 -3.75 -5.11
N ALA A 288 9.94 -3.35 -5.06
CA ALA A 288 10.76 -3.40 -3.85
C ALA A 288 10.17 -2.53 -2.73
N GLU A 289 9.56 -1.38 -3.05
CA GLU A 289 8.81 -0.56 -2.09
C GLU A 289 7.61 -1.31 -1.46
N LEU A 290 7.00 -2.25 -2.19
CA LEU A 290 5.82 -3.03 -1.76
C LEU A 290 6.19 -4.38 -1.12
N LEU A 291 7.38 -4.91 -1.45
CA LEU A 291 7.84 -6.27 -1.14
C LEU A 291 9.22 -6.21 -0.48
N LEU A 292 9.30 -5.46 0.62
CA LEU A 292 10.52 -5.21 1.38
C LEU A 292 11.23 -6.51 1.80
N GLY A 293 12.55 -6.57 1.61
CA GLY A 293 13.38 -7.70 2.02
C GLY A 293 13.14 -9.00 1.23
N CYS A 294 12.42 -8.94 0.11
CA CYS A 294 12.11 -10.11 -0.72
C CYS A 294 13.18 -10.35 -1.79
N THR A 295 13.38 -11.61 -2.14
CA THR A 295 14.20 -11.97 -3.30
C THR A 295 13.29 -12.17 -4.51
N PHE A 296 13.51 -11.44 -5.60
CA PHE A 296 12.76 -11.61 -6.84
C PHE A 296 13.35 -12.75 -7.68
N ILE A 297 12.54 -13.76 -7.99
CA ILE A 297 12.89 -14.85 -8.90
C ILE A 297 12.49 -14.41 -10.30
N ILE A 298 13.48 -14.36 -11.20
CA ILE A 298 13.29 -13.91 -12.57
C ILE A 298 14.06 -14.80 -13.55
N GLY A 299 13.62 -14.83 -14.81
CA GLY A 299 14.41 -15.43 -15.89
C GLY A 299 15.51 -14.49 -16.38
N VAL A 300 16.55 -15.06 -17.02
CA VAL A 300 17.68 -14.31 -17.61
C VAL A 300 17.25 -13.18 -18.55
N ASP A 301 16.18 -13.38 -19.34
CA ASP A 301 15.61 -12.35 -20.22
C ASP A 301 15.13 -11.11 -19.44
N THR A 302 14.55 -11.35 -18.26
CA THR A 302 14.08 -10.27 -17.39
C THR A 302 15.24 -9.60 -16.66
N ALA A 303 16.28 -10.36 -16.30
CA ALA A 303 17.51 -9.80 -15.73
C ALA A 303 18.21 -8.86 -16.71
N VAL A 304 18.29 -9.21 -18.00
CA VAL A 304 18.81 -8.31 -19.04
C VAL A 304 17.97 -7.03 -19.13
N ARG A 305 16.64 -7.17 -19.12
CA ARG A 305 15.72 -6.02 -19.16
C ARG A 305 15.79 -5.12 -17.94
N LEU A 306 16.21 -5.64 -16.78
CA LEU A 306 16.37 -4.85 -15.56
C LEU A 306 17.37 -3.70 -15.77
N PHE A 307 18.33 -3.87 -16.67
CA PHE A 307 19.36 -2.87 -17.01
C PHE A 307 19.08 -2.12 -18.32
N ASP A 308 17.91 -2.33 -18.93
CA ASP A 308 17.53 -1.63 -20.17
C ASP A 308 17.06 -0.20 -19.83
N LYS A 309 17.86 0.78 -20.26
CA LYS A 309 17.65 2.23 -20.01
C LYS A 309 16.26 2.72 -20.44
N LYS A 310 15.59 2.04 -21.38
CA LYS A 310 14.25 2.45 -21.82
C LYS A 310 13.20 2.44 -20.69
N TYR A 311 13.43 1.65 -19.63
CA TYR A 311 12.56 1.62 -18.45
C TYR A 311 12.88 2.72 -17.42
N TYR A 312 13.90 3.54 -17.68
CA TYR A 312 14.44 4.55 -16.78
C TYR A 312 14.63 5.89 -17.50
N SER A 313 13.60 6.35 -18.22
CA SER A 313 13.65 7.61 -18.98
C SER A 313 14.81 7.70 -19.99
N ASN A 314 15.35 6.57 -20.44
CA ASN A 314 16.58 6.47 -21.24
C ASN A 314 17.84 7.03 -20.54
N SER A 315 17.84 7.07 -19.20
CA SER A 315 18.92 7.60 -18.35
C SER A 315 19.63 6.46 -17.62
N GLU A 316 20.96 6.42 -17.76
CA GLU A 316 21.80 5.49 -16.99
C GLU A 316 21.83 5.85 -15.50
N THR A 317 21.80 7.13 -15.17
CA THR A 317 21.74 7.60 -13.79
C THR A 317 20.45 7.15 -13.12
N ASP A 318 19.31 7.27 -13.81
CA ASP A 318 18.00 6.85 -13.26
C ASP A 318 17.95 5.33 -13.07
N MET A 319 18.58 4.56 -13.97
CA MET A 319 18.72 3.11 -13.83
C MET A 319 19.54 2.75 -12.59
N LEU A 320 20.71 3.39 -12.39
CA LEU A 320 21.56 3.13 -11.23
C LEU A 320 20.87 3.54 -9.91
N LEU A 321 20.13 4.66 -9.91
CA LEU A 321 19.31 5.08 -8.77
C LEU A 321 18.20 4.07 -8.47
N ALA A 322 17.56 3.52 -9.50
CA ALA A 322 16.53 2.49 -9.30
C ALA A 322 17.12 1.18 -8.73
N LEU A 323 18.30 0.76 -9.17
CA LEU A 323 19.01 -0.39 -8.58
C LEU A 323 19.40 -0.11 -7.12
N GLN A 324 19.84 1.12 -6.83
CA GLN A 324 20.13 1.56 -5.47
C GLN A 324 18.88 1.50 -4.57
N GLN A 325 17.72 1.92 -5.07
CA GLN A 325 16.46 1.81 -4.33
C GLN A 325 16.09 0.35 -4.02
N ILE A 326 16.27 -0.56 -4.99
CA ILE A 326 16.05 -2.00 -4.74
C ILE A 326 16.96 -2.50 -3.61
N ARG A 327 18.24 -2.08 -3.62
CA ARG A 327 19.22 -2.42 -2.58
C ARG A 327 18.85 -1.84 -1.21
N GLU A 328 18.39 -0.60 -1.16
CA GLU A 328 17.96 0.08 0.08
C GLU A 328 16.70 -0.55 0.69
N HIS A 329 15.94 -1.31 -0.10
CA HIS A 329 14.81 -2.12 0.36
C HIS A 329 15.19 -3.56 0.71
N ASP A 330 16.50 -3.87 0.78
CA ASP A 330 17.06 -5.20 1.08
C ASP A 330 16.52 -6.29 0.13
N CYS A 331 16.25 -5.93 -1.13
CA CYS A 331 15.76 -6.85 -2.13
C CYS A 331 16.89 -7.37 -3.01
N ASP A 332 16.86 -8.68 -3.30
CA ASP A 332 17.83 -9.38 -4.13
C ASP A 332 17.14 -10.05 -5.34
N PHE A 333 17.94 -10.64 -6.24
CA PHE A 333 17.48 -11.38 -7.39
C PHE A 333 18.05 -12.79 -7.44
N LEU A 334 17.18 -13.76 -7.73
CA LEU A 334 17.56 -15.12 -8.06
C LEU A 334 17.21 -15.39 -9.53
N VAL A 335 18.24 -15.64 -10.34
CA VAL A 335 18.11 -15.61 -11.81
C VAL A 335 18.17 -17.02 -12.40
N ALA A 336 17.05 -17.44 -12.99
CA ALA A 336 16.93 -18.69 -13.72
C ALA A 336 17.46 -18.55 -15.15
N GLY A 337 18.30 -19.51 -15.57
CA GLY A 337 18.72 -19.63 -16.96
C GLY A 337 17.60 -20.09 -17.89
N ARG A 338 17.81 -19.95 -19.20
CA ARG A 338 16.85 -20.35 -20.23
C ARG A 338 17.57 -20.91 -21.46
N VAL A 339 16.94 -21.88 -22.12
CA VAL A 339 17.36 -22.33 -23.45
C VAL A 339 16.98 -21.28 -24.50
N GLU A 340 17.98 -20.80 -25.26
CA GLU A 340 17.82 -19.96 -26.44
C GLU A 340 18.53 -20.65 -27.61
N GLY A 341 17.76 -21.26 -28.52
CA GLY A 341 18.29 -22.13 -29.57
C GLY A 341 19.00 -23.36 -28.98
N ASP A 342 20.25 -23.58 -29.37
CA ASP A 342 21.10 -24.68 -28.88
C ASP A 342 21.93 -24.29 -27.64
N THR A 343 21.78 -23.05 -27.14
CA THR A 343 22.58 -22.51 -26.03
C THR A 343 21.74 -22.27 -24.78
N PHE A 344 22.31 -22.59 -23.62
CA PHE A 344 21.69 -22.28 -22.32
C PHE A 344 22.28 -20.97 -21.78
N ARG A 345 21.47 -19.92 -21.75
CA ARG A 345 21.88 -18.61 -21.23
C ARG A 345 21.63 -18.53 -19.73
N THR A 346 22.60 -17.96 -19.02
CA THR A 346 22.63 -17.86 -17.55
C THR A 346 22.91 -16.44 -17.09
N LEU A 347 22.94 -16.22 -15.77
CA LEU A 347 23.34 -14.93 -15.19
C LEU A 347 24.75 -14.50 -15.63
N ALA A 348 25.65 -15.43 -15.93
CA ALA A 348 27.01 -15.12 -16.40
C ALA A 348 27.03 -14.38 -17.74
N ASP A 349 25.95 -14.48 -18.53
CA ASP A 349 25.79 -13.79 -19.81
C ASP A 349 25.18 -12.39 -19.67
N VAL A 350 24.85 -11.96 -18.45
CA VAL A 350 24.23 -10.67 -18.15
C VAL A 350 25.30 -9.69 -17.68
N ARG A 351 25.38 -8.52 -18.32
CA ARG A 351 26.26 -7.43 -17.89
C ARG A 351 25.59 -6.64 -16.77
N ILE A 352 25.90 -7.01 -15.53
CA ILE A 352 25.45 -6.30 -14.33
C ILE A 352 26.31 -5.03 -14.16
N PRO A 353 25.72 -3.86 -13.84
CA PRO A 353 26.49 -2.66 -13.52
C PRO A 353 27.38 -2.84 -12.29
N ASP A 354 28.59 -2.28 -12.35
CA ASP A 354 29.60 -2.40 -11.30
C ASP A 354 29.05 -2.05 -9.91
N GLY A 355 29.28 -2.93 -8.93
CA GLY A 355 28.89 -2.74 -7.54
C GLY A 355 27.48 -3.23 -7.18
N PHE A 356 26.73 -3.76 -8.15
CA PHE A 356 25.41 -4.37 -7.94
C PHE A 356 25.41 -5.90 -8.06
N GLU A 357 26.51 -6.52 -8.47
CA GLU A 357 26.67 -7.97 -8.59
C GLU A 357 26.25 -8.76 -7.34
N PRO A 358 26.54 -8.30 -6.10
CA PRO A 358 26.13 -9.04 -4.90
C PRO A 358 24.62 -9.25 -4.75
N MET A 359 23.80 -8.43 -5.41
CA MET A 359 22.33 -8.57 -5.38
C MET A 359 21.82 -9.71 -6.26
N PHE A 360 22.66 -10.33 -7.09
CA PHE A 360 22.23 -11.32 -8.08
C PHE A 360 22.87 -12.68 -7.82
N THR A 361 22.03 -13.69 -7.65
CA THR A 361 22.47 -15.09 -7.52
C THR A 361 21.91 -15.90 -8.69
N ALA A 362 22.73 -16.74 -9.31
CA ALA A 362 22.29 -17.64 -10.38
C ALA A 362 21.61 -18.89 -9.81
N ILE A 363 20.52 -19.35 -10.44
CA ILE A 363 20.05 -20.73 -10.26
C ILE A 363 20.90 -21.63 -11.16
N PRO A 364 21.64 -22.61 -10.62
CA PRO A 364 22.45 -23.52 -11.42
C PRO A 364 21.58 -24.33 -12.38
N GLU A 365 22.07 -24.59 -13.61
CA GLU A 365 21.37 -25.44 -14.59
C GLU A 365 21.06 -26.84 -14.02
N SER A 366 21.96 -27.38 -13.20
CA SER A 366 21.78 -28.67 -12.52
C SER A 366 20.60 -28.68 -11.53
N ALA A 367 20.18 -27.51 -11.05
CA ALA A 367 19.08 -27.36 -10.11
C ALA A 367 17.75 -27.01 -10.82
N PHE A 368 17.82 -26.29 -11.94
CA PHE A 368 16.63 -25.94 -12.72
C PHE A 368 16.96 -25.74 -14.20
N ARG A 369 16.23 -26.48 -15.04
CA ARG A 369 16.14 -26.27 -16.48
C ARG A 369 14.70 -26.55 -16.91
N SER A 370 14.09 -25.58 -17.62
CA SER A 370 12.72 -25.71 -18.13
C SER A 370 12.69 -25.28 -19.59
N ASP A 371 12.32 -26.21 -20.46
CA ASP A 371 12.18 -25.99 -21.90
C ASP A 371 10.74 -25.60 -22.28
N ILE A 372 9.83 -25.49 -21.30
CA ILE A 372 8.41 -25.22 -21.49
C ILE A 372 8.16 -23.72 -21.69
N SER A 373 7.50 -23.36 -22.80
CA SER A 373 7.09 -21.98 -23.11
C SER A 373 5.57 -21.81 -23.01
N SER A 374 5.10 -20.83 -22.22
CA SER A 374 3.67 -20.49 -22.16
C SER A 374 3.11 -20.00 -23.51
N THR A 375 3.96 -19.55 -24.44
CA THR A 375 3.53 -19.18 -25.79
C THR A 375 3.25 -20.41 -26.65
N GLU A 376 4.04 -21.47 -26.52
CA GLU A 376 3.84 -22.74 -27.23
C GLU A 376 2.57 -23.43 -26.71
N ILE A 377 2.37 -23.47 -25.38
CA ILE A 377 1.14 -24.05 -24.79
C ILE A 377 -0.12 -23.35 -25.32
N ARG A 378 -0.07 -22.03 -25.51
CA ARG A 378 -1.21 -21.27 -26.09
C ARG A 378 -1.44 -21.60 -27.57
N ALA A 379 -0.38 -21.90 -28.32
CA ALA A 379 -0.49 -22.30 -29.72
C ALA A 379 -1.04 -23.72 -29.86
N ASP A 380 -0.71 -24.61 -28.93
CA ASP A 380 -1.10 -26.03 -28.96
C ASP A 380 -2.52 -26.30 -28.41
N GLY A 381 -3.20 -25.29 -27.86
CA GLY A 381 -4.60 -25.39 -27.42
C GLY A 381 -4.86 -26.29 -26.22
N VAL A 382 -3.80 -26.78 -25.54
CA VAL A 382 -3.94 -27.63 -24.35
C VAL A 382 -4.37 -26.75 -23.17
N SER A 383 -5.62 -26.87 -22.74
CA SER A 383 -6.09 -26.27 -21.50
C SER A 383 -5.30 -26.85 -20.33
N GLY A 384 -4.40 -26.04 -19.75
CA GLY A 384 -3.59 -26.37 -18.59
C GLY A 384 -4.43 -26.58 -17.33
N SER A 385 -5.16 -27.69 -17.28
CA SER A 385 -5.87 -28.20 -16.10
C SER A 385 -5.33 -29.59 -15.76
N ARG A 386 -4.02 -29.69 -15.57
CA ARG A 386 -3.47 -30.75 -14.72
C ARG A 386 -3.12 -30.08 -13.41
N ASN A 387 -3.79 -30.49 -12.33
CA ASN A 387 -3.57 -30.00 -10.98
C ASN A 387 -2.07 -29.87 -10.71
N VAL A 388 -1.61 -28.62 -10.60
CA VAL A 388 -0.27 -28.29 -10.14
C VAL A 388 -0.33 -28.40 -8.62
N SER A 389 -0.21 -29.62 -8.09
CA SER A 389 0.00 -29.84 -6.65
C SER A 389 1.45 -29.49 -6.33
N ALA A 390 1.63 -28.60 -5.34
CA ALA A 390 2.93 -28.25 -4.77
C ALA A 390 3.66 -29.44 -4.14
#